data_AF-A0A2T1K847-F1
#
_entry.id   AF-A0A2T1K847-F1
#
_cell.length_a   1.000
_cell.length_b   1.000
_cell.length_c   1.000
_cell.angle_alpha   90.00
_cell.angle_beta   90.00
_cell.angle_gamma   90.00
#
_symmetry.space_group_name_H-M   'P 1'
#
loop_
_entity.id
_entity.type
_entity.pdbx_description
1 polymer ?
#
loop_
_entity_poly.entity_id
_entity_poly.type
_entity_poly.pdbx_seq_one_letter_code
_entity_poly.pdbx_strand_id
1 'polypeptide(L)'
;MSTQWLVVPGIIVLVTVMVDVAWTTLTTQGSGPLTRLITIAVESASSKAHALSGRRAVLVTAGPIAIAVIGSVWLLSLWAGWLLIFSAFPSGVIEAQTGKTAGLAERVYFVGFTLSSLGMGDFKPGEEVTRLLTAFAAFNGLILVTLMITYAVPLVQGAITRRKLAFSISLLGSSPQEMVWRAWQINNAQGFENALGQVSSDLIQCSEQRLAYPLLDLFYCTGSRFSLGVQLGRLDEALSLLTKGLQTNYRWTSFTVENTRKVISHYLYRSEKRSNIGHVGVPPLPAIGLLKSKNVPLLDHQEDAFEQLKNRRVRMHRLVRREGWEWSAVEDEDRETL
;
A
#
# COMPACT_ATOMS: atom_id res chain seq x y z
N MET A 1 -26.80 17.98 -36.80
CA MET A 1 -25.53 17.25 -36.96
C MET A 1 -25.66 15.92 -36.25
N SER A 2 -25.33 14.80 -36.90
CA SER A 2 -25.49 13.45 -36.33
C SER A 2 -24.60 13.30 -35.11
N THR A 3 -25.17 13.24 -33.91
CA THR A 3 -24.47 13.02 -32.63
C THR A 3 -23.86 11.61 -32.52
N GLN A 4 -24.06 10.76 -33.52
CA GLN A 4 -23.57 9.38 -33.60
C GLN A 4 -22.05 9.25 -33.43
N TRP A 5 -21.27 10.29 -33.73
CA TRP A 5 -19.83 10.27 -33.51
C TRP A 5 -19.42 10.13 -32.02
N LEU A 6 -20.33 10.45 -31.07
CA LEU A 6 -20.09 10.32 -29.62
C LEU A 6 -19.98 8.87 -29.13
N VAL A 7 -20.43 7.89 -29.92
CA VAL A 7 -20.31 6.46 -29.57
C VAL A 7 -18.85 6.05 -29.47
N VAL A 8 -18.00 6.49 -30.42
CA VAL A 8 -16.58 6.13 -30.46
C VAL A 8 -15.82 6.57 -29.20
N PRO A 9 -15.84 7.85 -28.78
CA PRO A 9 -15.18 8.26 -27.55
C PRO A 9 -15.82 7.61 -26.32
N GLY A 10 -17.14 7.38 -26.31
CA GLY A 10 -17.81 6.66 -25.23
C GLY A 10 -17.26 5.24 -25.04
N ILE A 11 -17.15 4.47 -26.14
CA ILE A 11 -16.56 3.12 -26.12
C ILE A 11 -15.10 3.16 -25.67
N ILE A 12 -14.31 4.10 -26.18
CA ILE A 12 -12.89 4.25 -25.79
C ILE A 12 -12.76 4.47 -24.27
N VAL A 13 -13.59 5.34 -23.70
CA VAL A 13 -13.61 5.59 -22.24
C VAL A 13 -13.99 4.31 -21.49
N LEU A 14 -15.06 3.62 -21.90
CA LEU A 14 -15.51 2.38 -21.25
C LEU A 14 -14.44 1.28 -21.29
N VAL A 15 -13.85 1.04 -22.46
CA VAL A 15 -12.80 0.02 -22.62
C VAL A 15 -11.57 0.38 -21.78
N THR A 16 -11.13 1.64 -21.80
CA THR A 16 -9.97 2.08 -21.02
C THR A 16 -10.18 1.89 -19.52
N VAL A 17 -11.35 2.27 -19.00
CA VAL A 17 -11.70 2.10 -17.58
C VAL A 17 -11.80 0.62 -17.23
N MET A 18 -12.50 -0.18 -18.03
CA MET A 18 -12.68 -1.60 -17.75
C MET A 18 -11.36 -2.37 -17.81
N VAL A 19 -10.47 -2.01 -18.74
CA VAL A 19 -9.11 -2.58 -18.78
C VAL A 19 -8.31 -2.17 -17.54
N ASP A 20 -8.37 -0.90 -17.11
CA ASP A 20 -7.69 -0.47 -15.88
C ASP A 20 -8.20 -1.19 -14.63
N VAL A 21 -9.53 -1.32 -14.50
CA VAL A 21 -10.19 -2.04 -13.40
C VAL A 21 -9.78 -3.51 -13.43
N ALA A 22 -9.93 -4.19 -14.56
CA ALA A 22 -9.58 -5.61 -14.67
C ALA A 22 -8.09 -5.84 -14.39
N TRP A 23 -7.21 -4.97 -14.90
CA TRP A 23 -5.77 -5.05 -14.63
C TRP A 23 -5.49 -4.90 -13.14
N THR A 24 -6.06 -3.86 -12.51
CA THR A 24 -5.82 -3.54 -11.10
C THR A 24 -6.38 -4.58 -10.15
N THR A 25 -7.49 -5.22 -10.50
CA THR A 25 -8.23 -6.12 -9.61
C THR A 25 -7.90 -7.60 -9.82
N LEU A 26 -7.64 -8.02 -11.07
CA LEU A 26 -7.47 -9.43 -11.42
C LEU A 26 -6.01 -9.82 -11.68
N THR A 27 -5.09 -8.86 -11.89
CA THR A 27 -3.68 -9.17 -12.11
C THR A 27 -2.89 -9.07 -10.82
N THR A 28 -1.86 -9.91 -10.69
CA THR A 28 -0.93 -9.91 -9.56
C THR A 28 0.33 -9.07 -9.82
N GLN A 29 0.40 -8.40 -10.98
CA GLN A 29 1.60 -7.66 -11.42
C GLN A 29 1.50 -6.15 -11.16
N GLY A 30 0.51 -5.71 -10.40
CA GLY A 30 0.36 -4.35 -9.91
C GLY A 30 -0.84 -3.61 -10.50
N SER A 31 -0.76 -2.28 -10.46
CA SER A 31 -1.89 -1.41 -10.78
C SER A 31 -1.96 -1.04 -12.27
N GLY A 32 -3.17 -0.91 -12.80
CA GLY A 32 -3.42 -0.34 -14.12
C GLY A 32 -2.92 1.11 -14.24
N PRO A 33 -2.81 1.64 -15.47
CA PRO A 33 -2.22 2.95 -15.73
C PRO A 33 -2.94 4.10 -15.01
N LEU A 34 -4.28 4.12 -15.01
CA LEU A 34 -5.07 5.17 -14.38
C LEU A 34 -4.94 5.08 -12.85
N THR A 35 -5.06 3.87 -12.31
CA THR A 35 -4.87 3.62 -10.88
C THR A 35 -3.45 4.03 -10.42
N ARG A 36 -2.43 3.73 -11.21
CA ARG A 36 -1.03 4.11 -10.91
C ARG A 36 -0.87 5.63 -10.88
N LEU A 37 -1.43 6.35 -11.84
CA LEU A 37 -1.38 7.82 -11.87
C LEU A 37 -2.04 8.42 -10.63
N ILE A 38 -3.22 7.93 -10.27
CA ILE A 38 -3.95 8.38 -9.07
C ILE A 38 -3.12 8.09 -7.81
N THR A 39 -2.53 6.91 -7.71
CA THR A 39 -1.69 6.52 -6.57
C THR A 39 -0.53 7.49 -6.38
N ILE A 40 0.21 7.82 -7.45
CA ILE A 40 1.33 8.77 -7.42
C ILE A 40 0.84 10.18 -7.06
N ALA A 41 -0.32 10.58 -7.58
CA ALA A 41 -0.91 11.89 -7.29
C ALA A 41 -1.30 12.02 -5.81
N VAL A 42 -1.94 10.99 -5.24
CA VAL A 42 -2.29 10.95 -3.82
C VAL A 42 -1.03 10.91 -2.95
N GLU A 43 -0.03 10.09 -3.29
CA GLU A 43 1.26 10.03 -2.59
C GLU A 43 1.92 11.41 -2.53
N SER A 44 1.99 12.09 -3.67
CA SER A 44 2.61 13.41 -3.80
C SER A 44 1.83 14.47 -3.04
N ALA A 45 0.49 14.44 -3.11
CA ALA A 45 -0.37 15.38 -2.40
C ALA A 45 -0.28 15.19 -0.87
N SER A 46 -0.38 13.95 -0.39
CA SER A 46 -0.25 13.61 1.03
C SER A 46 1.13 13.94 1.58
N SER A 47 2.19 13.67 0.81
CA SER A 47 3.57 14.03 1.22
C SER A 47 3.77 15.54 1.33
N LYS A 48 3.27 16.32 0.37
CA LYS A 48 3.31 17.79 0.41
C LYS A 48 2.48 18.34 1.58
N ALA A 49 1.28 17.82 1.78
CA ALA A 49 0.41 18.24 2.88
C ALA A 49 1.01 17.89 4.24
N HIS A 50 1.71 16.76 4.35
CA HIS A 50 2.47 16.42 5.55
C HIS A 50 3.63 17.38 5.79
N ALA A 51 4.41 17.70 4.75
CA ALA A 51 5.52 18.65 4.86
C ALA A 51 5.06 20.05 5.29
N LEU A 52 3.87 20.49 4.87
CA LEU A 52 3.29 21.78 5.25
C LEU A 52 2.66 21.78 6.65
N SER A 53 1.94 20.72 7.01
CA SER A 53 1.19 20.68 8.27
C SER A 53 2.00 20.15 9.45
N GLY A 54 3.06 19.37 9.20
CA GLY A 54 3.78 18.58 10.21
C GLY A 54 2.93 17.46 10.84
N ARG A 55 1.66 17.32 10.45
CA ARG A 55 0.72 16.37 11.09
C ARG A 55 0.76 15.03 10.40
N ARG A 56 1.14 14.00 11.15
CA ARG A 56 1.16 12.60 10.67
C ARG A 56 -0.22 12.05 10.31
N ALA A 57 -1.27 12.57 10.94
CA ALA A 57 -2.66 12.18 10.64
C ALA A 57 -3.02 12.33 9.14
N VAL A 58 -2.41 13.31 8.45
CA VAL A 58 -2.62 13.55 7.01
C VAL A 58 -2.01 12.44 6.14
N LEU A 59 -0.89 11.85 6.57
CA LEU A 59 -0.32 10.68 5.88
C LEU A 59 -1.21 9.45 6.09
N VAL A 60 -1.69 9.23 7.32
CA VAL A 60 -2.46 8.03 7.67
C VAL A 60 -3.77 7.93 6.87
N THR A 61 -4.37 9.05 6.48
CA THR A 61 -5.57 9.07 5.65
C THR A 61 -5.31 8.84 4.16
N ALA A 62 -4.04 8.83 3.71
CA ALA A 62 -3.69 8.70 2.29
C ALA A 62 -4.20 7.40 1.66
N GLY A 63 -4.02 6.25 2.33
CA GLY A 63 -4.51 4.95 1.85
C GLY A 63 -6.04 4.91 1.65
N PRO A 64 -6.85 5.21 2.68
CA PRO A 64 -8.30 5.30 2.55
C PRO A 64 -8.78 6.30 1.49
N ILE A 65 -8.17 7.49 1.43
CA ILE A 65 -8.48 8.51 0.42
C ILE A 65 -8.17 7.96 -0.98
N ALA A 66 -7.05 7.28 -1.17
CA ALA A 66 -6.70 6.73 -2.47
C ALA A 66 -7.71 5.69 -2.95
N ILE A 67 -8.19 4.79 -2.08
CA ILE A 67 -9.27 3.85 -2.43
C ILE A 67 -10.51 4.61 -2.90
N ALA A 68 -10.95 5.60 -2.13
CA ALA A 68 -12.15 6.38 -2.44
C ALA A 68 -12.00 7.14 -3.76
N VAL A 69 -10.84 7.75 -4.03
CA VAL A 69 -10.55 8.48 -5.26
C VAL A 69 -10.49 7.53 -6.47
N ILE A 70 -9.79 6.39 -6.36
CA ILE A 70 -9.73 5.39 -7.45
C ILE A 70 -11.13 4.90 -7.81
N GLY A 71 -11.91 4.50 -6.80
CA GLY A 71 -13.30 4.06 -6.99
C GLY A 71 -14.17 5.15 -7.63
N SER A 72 -14.03 6.40 -7.17
CA SER A 72 -14.77 7.53 -7.74
C SER A 72 -14.37 7.80 -9.18
N VAL A 73 -13.08 7.76 -9.52
CA VAL A 73 -12.61 7.97 -10.90
C VAL A 73 -13.13 6.86 -11.81
N TRP A 74 -13.09 5.60 -11.39
CA TRP A 74 -13.66 4.51 -12.17
C TRP A 74 -15.17 4.69 -12.39
N LEU A 75 -15.92 5.01 -11.33
CA LEU A 75 -17.36 5.23 -11.41
C LEU A 75 -17.72 6.41 -12.32
N LEU A 76 -17.07 7.56 -12.14
CA LEU A 76 -17.30 8.76 -12.94
C LEU A 76 -16.90 8.56 -14.40
N SER A 77 -15.82 7.83 -14.66
CA SER A 77 -15.39 7.55 -16.04
C SER A 77 -16.33 6.56 -16.72
N LEU A 78 -16.82 5.54 -15.99
CA LEU A 78 -17.86 4.64 -16.48
C LEU A 78 -19.15 5.40 -16.80
N TRP A 79 -19.57 6.28 -15.89
CA TRP A 79 -20.74 7.15 -16.05
C TRP A 79 -20.60 8.05 -17.27
N ALA A 80 -19.45 8.70 -17.44
CA ALA A 80 -19.16 9.54 -18.60
C ALA A 80 -19.17 8.76 -19.92
N GLY A 81 -18.58 7.55 -19.95
CA GLY A 81 -18.57 6.69 -21.14
C GLY A 81 -19.99 6.32 -21.60
N TRP A 82 -20.84 5.89 -20.67
CA TRP A 82 -22.24 5.58 -20.98
C TRP A 82 -23.06 6.83 -21.33
N LEU A 83 -22.83 7.96 -20.64
CA LEU A 83 -23.47 9.22 -20.98
C LEU A 83 -23.17 9.65 -22.42
N LEU A 84 -21.92 9.50 -22.89
CA LEU A 84 -21.54 9.77 -24.27
C LEU A 84 -22.29 8.87 -25.26
N ILE A 85 -22.38 7.56 -24.96
CA ILE A 85 -23.09 6.59 -25.81
C ILE A 85 -24.57 6.92 -25.88
N PHE A 86 -25.26 7.10 -24.75
CA PHE A 86 -26.68 7.47 -24.76
C PHE A 86 -26.91 8.85 -25.37
N SER A 87 -25.94 9.76 -25.26
CA SER A 87 -26.04 11.07 -25.87
C SER A 87 -25.93 11.04 -27.40
N ALA A 88 -25.36 9.97 -27.96
CA ALA A 88 -25.25 9.78 -29.39
C ALA A 88 -26.61 9.55 -30.08
N PHE A 89 -27.62 9.09 -29.33
CA PHE A 89 -28.98 8.79 -29.80
C PHE A 89 -29.96 9.90 -29.35
N PRO A 90 -30.40 10.81 -30.25
CA PRO A 90 -31.27 11.93 -29.89
C PRO A 90 -32.59 11.51 -29.21
N SER A 91 -33.18 10.39 -29.65
CA SER A 91 -34.40 9.83 -29.08
C SER A 91 -34.13 8.59 -28.20
N GLY A 92 -32.87 8.35 -27.85
CA GLY A 92 -32.43 7.16 -27.13
C GLY A 92 -32.91 7.10 -25.68
N VAL A 93 -33.20 8.24 -25.07
CA VAL A 93 -33.78 8.33 -23.72
C VAL A 93 -34.98 9.26 -23.81
N ILE A 94 -36.12 8.78 -23.31
CA ILE A 94 -37.38 9.52 -23.30
C ILE A 94 -38.02 9.49 -21.91
N GLU A 95 -38.75 10.55 -21.59
CA GLU A 95 -39.61 10.59 -20.41
C GLU A 95 -40.74 9.54 -20.57
N ALA A 96 -40.97 8.73 -19.53
CA ALA A 96 -41.83 7.56 -19.61
C ALA A 96 -43.30 7.90 -19.89
N GLN A 97 -43.79 9.03 -19.36
CA GLN A 97 -45.17 9.48 -19.45
C GLN A 97 -45.46 10.29 -20.72
N THR A 98 -44.59 11.25 -21.05
CA THR A 98 -44.84 12.20 -22.15
C THR A 98 -44.23 11.76 -23.47
N GLY A 99 -43.26 10.82 -23.45
CA GLY A 99 -42.48 10.42 -24.62
C GLY A 99 -41.52 11.49 -25.13
N LYS A 100 -41.37 12.61 -24.41
CA LYS A 100 -40.43 13.67 -24.79
C LYS A 100 -38.99 13.20 -24.67
N THR A 101 -38.16 13.62 -25.63
CA THR A 101 -36.73 13.31 -25.65
C THR A 101 -36.02 13.96 -24.47
N ALA A 102 -35.23 13.17 -23.75
CA ALA A 102 -34.52 13.64 -22.57
C ALA A 102 -33.38 14.61 -22.93
N GLY A 103 -33.28 15.71 -22.17
CA GLY A 103 -32.15 16.63 -22.19
C GLY A 103 -30.88 16.05 -21.54
N LEU A 104 -29.80 16.84 -21.50
CA LEU A 104 -28.51 16.36 -20.98
C LEU A 104 -28.58 15.97 -19.50
N ALA A 105 -29.18 16.80 -18.64
CA ALA A 105 -29.28 16.53 -17.20
C ALA A 105 -30.13 15.28 -16.90
N GLU A 106 -31.20 15.09 -17.67
CA GLU A 106 -32.08 13.91 -17.58
C GLU A 106 -31.36 12.64 -18.06
N ARG A 107 -30.51 12.73 -19.09
CA ARG A 107 -29.62 11.63 -19.51
C ARG A 107 -28.57 11.29 -18.46
N VAL A 108 -27.96 12.30 -17.83
CA VAL A 108 -27.02 12.11 -16.70
C VAL A 108 -27.71 11.31 -15.59
N TYR A 109 -28.91 11.74 -15.20
CA TYR A 109 -29.73 11.07 -14.19
C TYR A 109 -30.13 9.63 -14.61
N PHE A 110 -30.60 9.43 -15.85
CA PHE A 110 -30.94 8.12 -16.41
C PHE A 110 -29.78 7.13 -16.36
N VAL A 111 -28.60 7.55 -16.84
CA VAL A 111 -27.42 6.70 -16.81
C VAL A 111 -27.00 6.41 -15.37
N GLY A 112 -27.08 7.41 -14.48
CA GLY A 112 -26.73 7.25 -13.07
C GLY A 112 -27.56 6.15 -12.39
N PHE A 113 -28.89 6.19 -12.51
CA PHE A 113 -29.73 5.17 -11.91
C PHE A 113 -29.66 3.81 -12.63
N THR A 114 -29.32 3.79 -13.92
CA THR A 114 -29.14 2.56 -14.69
C THR A 114 -27.89 1.82 -14.23
N LEU A 115 -26.76 2.53 -14.10
CA LEU A 115 -25.49 1.96 -13.63
C LEU A 115 -25.57 1.49 -12.18
N SER A 116 -26.35 2.17 -11.34
CA SER A 116 -26.58 1.74 -9.96
C SER A 116 -27.63 0.64 -9.83
N SER A 117 -28.23 0.17 -10.93
CA SER A 117 -29.33 -0.81 -10.97
C SER A 117 -30.62 -0.38 -10.23
N LEU A 118 -30.77 0.92 -9.94
CA LEU A 118 -31.91 1.44 -9.19
C LEU A 118 -33.21 1.44 -10.03
N GLY A 119 -33.15 1.88 -11.29
CA GLY A 119 -34.27 1.76 -12.24
C GLY A 119 -35.55 2.50 -11.85
N MET A 120 -35.50 3.81 -11.59
CA MET A 120 -36.65 4.61 -11.12
C MET A 120 -37.87 4.62 -12.05
N GLY A 121 -37.66 4.44 -13.36
CA GLY A 121 -38.74 4.26 -14.35
C GLY A 121 -39.41 5.54 -14.86
N ASP A 122 -38.97 6.71 -14.40
CA ASP A 122 -39.34 8.03 -14.91
C ASP A 122 -38.76 8.33 -16.31
N PHE A 123 -37.58 7.78 -16.60
CA PHE A 123 -36.96 7.76 -17.93
C PHE A 123 -36.76 6.33 -18.43
N LYS A 124 -36.97 6.12 -19.73
CA LYS A 124 -36.85 4.80 -20.37
C LYS A 124 -36.13 4.90 -21.74
N PRO A 125 -35.55 3.79 -22.23
CA PRO A 125 -34.99 3.75 -23.58
C PRO A 125 -36.09 4.01 -24.63
N GLY A 126 -35.86 4.96 -25.53
CA GLY A 126 -36.80 5.33 -26.58
C GLY A 126 -36.66 4.51 -27.86
N GLU A 127 -35.52 3.86 -28.06
CA GLU A 127 -35.19 3.06 -29.25
C GLU A 127 -34.79 1.62 -28.85
N GLU A 128 -34.95 0.65 -29.75
CA GLU A 128 -34.57 -0.75 -29.49
C GLU A 128 -33.08 -0.92 -29.15
N VAL A 129 -32.20 -0.20 -29.86
CA VAL A 129 -30.75 -0.20 -29.59
C VAL A 129 -30.47 0.30 -28.17
N THR A 130 -31.11 1.40 -27.78
CA THR A 130 -30.93 1.96 -26.42
C THR A 130 -31.50 1.07 -25.32
N ARG A 131 -32.52 0.25 -25.62
CA ARG A 131 -33.04 -0.76 -24.68
C ARG A 131 -31.99 -1.82 -24.38
N LEU A 132 -31.30 -2.31 -25.40
CA LEU A 132 -30.21 -3.27 -25.23
C LEU A 132 -29.01 -2.65 -24.51
N LEU A 133 -28.63 -1.41 -24.88
CA LEU A 133 -27.55 -0.67 -24.20
C LEU A 133 -27.84 -0.43 -22.72
N THR A 134 -29.10 -0.22 -22.34
CA THR A 134 -29.51 -0.07 -20.93
C THR A 134 -29.20 -1.32 -20.12
N ALA A 135 -29.47 -2.51 -20.68
CA ALA A 135 -29.13 -3.77 -20.02
C ALA A 135 -27.61 -3.92 -19.87
N PHE A 136 -26.83 -3.64 -20.92
CA PHE A 136 -25.37 -3.68 -20.85
C PHE A 136 -24.80 -2.68 -19.84
N ALA A 137 -25.36 -1.46 -19.78
CA ALA A 137 -24.95 -0.45 -18.82
C ALA A 137 -25.18 -0.93 -17.38
N ALA A 138 -26.37 -1.47 -17.08
CA ALA A 138 -26.68 -2.01 -15.75
C ALA A 138 -25.73 -3.15 -15.34
N PHE A 139 -25.49 -4.12 -16.23
CA PHE A 139 -24.51 -5.19 -15.98
C PHE A 139 -23.10 -4.64 -15.79
N ASN A 140 -22.71 -3.65 -16.57
CA ASN A 140 -21.38 -3.06 -16.48
C ASN A 140 -21.17 -2.31 -15.16
N GLY A 141 -22.19 -1.58 -14.68
CA GLY A 141 -22.20 -0.96 -13.35
C GLY A 141 -22.08 -1.98 -12.22
N LEU A 142 -22.83 -3.08 -12.30
CA LEU A 142 -22.76 -4.18 -11.34
C LEU A 142 -21.36 -4.83 -11.29
N ILE A 143 -20.77 -5.13 -12.47
CA ILE A 143 -19.42 -5.67 -12.59
C ILE A 143 -18.41 -4.71 -11.95
N LEU A 144 -18.51 -3.41 -12.23
CA LEU A 144 -17.60 -2.41 -11.67
C LEU A 144 -17.66 -2.39 -10.13
N VAL A 145 -18.87 -2.31 -9.55
CA VAL A 145 -19.04 -2.27 -8.08
C VAL A 145 -18.52 -3.55 -7.44
N THR A 146 -18.76 -4.70 -8.06
CA THR A 146 -18.24 -5.98 -7.57
C THR A 146 -16.71 -5.98 -7.56
N LEU A 147 -16.07 -5.57 -8.67
CA LEU A 147 -14.60 -5.50 -8.74
C LEU A 147 -14.01 -4.46 -7.76
N MET A 148 -14.69 -3.33 -7.54
CA MET A 148 -14.28 -2.36 -6.52
C MET A 148 -14.21 -2.99 -5.12
N ILE A 149 -15.21 -3.79 -4.75
CA ILE A 149 -15.22 -4.51 -3.46
C ILE A 149 -14.13 -5.60 -3.45
N THR A 150 -14.02 -6.38 -4.54
CA THR A 150 -12.98 -7.42 -4.70
C THR A 150 -11.57 -6.86 -4.56
N TYR A 151 -11.34 -5.59 -4.93
CA TYR A 151 -10.06 -4.92 -4.75
C TYR A 151 -9.88 -4.32 -3.34
N ALA A 152 -10.91 -3.67 -2.80
CA ALA A 152 -10.81 -2.98 -1.52
C ALA A 152 -10.56 -3.94 -0.35
N VAL A 153 -11.17 -5.14 -0.36
CA VAL A 153 -11.07 -6.09 0.76
C VAL A 153 -9.63 -6.62 0.93
N PRO A 154 -8.96 -7.23 -0.07
CA PRO A 154 -7.58 -7.69 0.07
C PRO A 154 -6.60 -6.58 0.43
N LEU A 155 -6.86 -5.35 -0.04
CA LEU A 155 -6.04 -4.19 0.26
C LEU A 155 -6.11 -3.80 1.75
N VAL A 156 -7.32 -3.73 2.32
CA VAL A 156 -7.49 -3.49 3.77
C VAL A 156 -6.87 -4.63 4.59
N GLN A 157 -7.08 -5.88 4.16
CA GLN A 157 -6.49 -7.04 4.82
C GLN A 157 -4.95 -7.01 4.77
N GLY A 158 -4.35 -6.66 3.62
CA GLY A 158 -2.91 -6.52 3.49
C GLY A 158 -2.32 -5.43 4.39
N ALA A 159 -3.04 -4.32 4.56
CA ALA A 159 -2.64 -3.27 5.51
C ALA A 159 -2.67 -3.78 6.97
N ILE A 160 -3.69 -4.57 7.33
CA ILE A 160 -3.80 -5.21 8.66
C ILE A 160 -2.68 -6.23 8.86
N THR A 161 -2.39 -7.09 7.87
CA THR A 161 -1.30 -8.08 7.92
C THR A 161 0.05 -7.40 8.13
N ARG A 162 0.35 -6.34 7.38
CA ARG A 162 1.57 -5.53 7.54
C ARG A 162 1.70 -4.93 8.94
N ARG A 163 0.60 -4.37 9.46
CA ARG A 163 0.56 -3.79 10.81
C ARG A 163 0.74 -4.85 11.90
N LYS A 164 0.13 -6.03 11.72
CA LYS A 164 0.28 -7.18 12.63
C LYS A 164 1.74 -7.63 12.67
N LEU A 165 2.40 -7.76 11.52
CA LEU A 165 3.81 -8.13 11.45
C LEU A 165 4.70 -7.10 12.16
N ALA A 166 4.49 -5.81 11.89
CA ALA A 166 5.22 -4.74 12.57
C ALA A 166 5.07 -4.86 14.10
N PHE A 167 3.82 -5.01 14.57
CA PHE A 167 3.54 -5.17 15.99
C PHE A 167 4.21 -6.42 16.57
N SER A 168 4.15 -7.56 15.89
CA SER A 168 4.85 -8.79 16.31
C SER A 168 6.37 -8.60 16.44
N ILE A 169 7.00 -7.86 15.53
CA ILE A 169 8.42 -7.53 15.62
C ILE A 169 8.69 -6.60 16.81
N SER A 170 7.82 -5.62 17.07
CA SER A 170 7.96 -4.69 18.20
C SER A 170 7.93 -5.39 19.57
N LEU A 171 7.27 -6.55 19.66
CA LEU A 171 7.23 -7.36 20.88
C LEU A 171 8.57 -8.08 21.17
N LEU A 172 9.45 -8.23 20.18
CA LEU A 172 10.80 -8.77 20.38
C LEU A 172 11.69 -7.81 21.18
N GLY A 173 11.38 -6.52 21.13
CA GLY A 173 12.09 -5.45 21.84
C GLY A 173 11.72 -4.09 21.25
N SER A 174 11.67 -3.08 22.10
CA SER A 174 11.36 -1.70 21.70
C SER A 174 12.52 -1.00 21.02
N SER A 175 13.74 -1.54 21.13
CA SER A 175 14.97 -1.04 20.50
C SER A 175 15.86 -2.20 20.01
N PRO A 176 16.80 -1.96 19.07
CA PRO A 176 17.74 -2.99 18.61
C PRO A 176 18.51 -3.65 19.76
N GLN A 177 18.89 -2.86 20.75
CA GLN A 177 19.66 -3.28 21.92
C GLN A 177 18.82 -4.15 22.84
N GLU A 178 17.55 -3.80 23.04
CA GLU A 178 16.65 -4.60 23.85
C GLU A 178 16.37 -5.96 23.20
N MET A 179 16.20 -6.00 21.86
CA MET A 179 16.06 -7.27 21.12
C MET A 179 17.29 -8.16 21.31
N VAL A 180 18.50 -7.61 21.15
CA VAL A 180 19.76 -8.33 21.36
C VAL A 180 19.85 -8.86 22.79
N TRP A 181 19.54 -8.02 23.79
CA TRP A 181 19.62 -8.41 25.19
C TRP A 181 18.60 -9.52 25.54
N ARG A 182 17.34 -9.38 25.11
CA ARG A 182 16.31 -10.41 25.33
C ARG A 182 16.68 -11.75 24.67
N ALA A 183 17.28 -11.70 23.48
CA ALA A 183 17.78 -12.87 22.79
C ALA A 183 18.98 -13.52 23.52
N TRP A 184 19.85 -12.71 24.13
CA TRP A 184 21.06 -13.14 24.84
C TRP A 184 20.77 -13.80 26.21
N GLN A 185 19.62 -13.57 26.83
CA GLN A 185 19.26 -14.27 28.08
C GLN A 185 19.21 -15.79 27.88
N ILE A 186 19.93 -16.53 28.74
CA ILE A 186 20.43 -17.91 28.58
C ILE A 186 19.38 -19.01 28.33
N ASN A 187 18.08 -18.70 28.24
CA ASN A 187 17.03 -19.68 27.91
C ASN A 187 16.10 -19.27 26.74
N ASN A 188 16.37 -18.15 26.06
CA ASN A 188 15.45 -17.60 25.04
C ASN A 188 15.95 -17.76 23.60
N ALA A 189 17.07 -18.44 23.36
CA ALA A 189 17.62 -18.59 22.01
C ALA A 189 16.64 -19.28 21.05
N GLN A 190 16.04 -20.39 21.48
CA GLN A 190 15.05 -21.11 20.68
C GLN A 190 13.76 -20.31 20.48
N GLY A 191 13.29 -19.58 21.50
CA GLY A 191 12.12 -18.72 21.39
C GLY A 191 12.32 -17.56 20.40
N PHE A 192 13.50 -16.94 20.44
CA PHE A 192 13.87 -15.89 19.50
C PHE A 192 13.98 -16.42 18.07
N GLU A 193 14.63 -17.58 17.86
CA GLU A 193 14.70 -18.20 16.54
C GLU A 193 13.33 -18.59 15.99
N ASN A 194 12.44 -19.15 16.82
CA ASN A 194 11.07 -19.44 16.39
C ASN A 194 10.33 -18.17 15.94
N ALA A 195 10.52 -17.06 16.67
CA ALA A 195 9.96 -15.77 16.28
C ALA A 195 10.55 -15.24 14.97
N LEU A 196 11.86 -15.38 14.74
CA LEU A 196 12.51 -15.03 13.47
C LEU A 196 11.97 -15.87 12.29
N GLY A 197 11.72 -17.15 12.52
CA GLY A 197 11.08 -18.03 11.55
C GLY A 197 9.68 -17.54 11.16
N GLN A 198 8.86 -17.18 12.14
CA GLN A 198 7.54 -16.61 11.91
C GLN A 198 7.61 -15.27 11.16
N VAL A 199 8.49 -14.36 11.59
CA VAL A 199 8.71 -13.07 10.91
C VAL A 199 9.12 -13.27 9.46
N SER A 200 9.97 -14.25 9.16
CA SER A 200 10.36 -14.57 7.78
C SER A 200 9.17 -14.98 6.93
N SER A 201 8.32 -15.88 7.43
CA SER A 201 7.10 -16.32 6.74
C SER A 201 6.13 -15.16 6.49
N ASP A 202 5.85 -14.38 7.52
CA ASP A 202 4.92 -13.24 7.44
C ASP A 202 5.46 -12.12 6.53
N LEU A 203 6.77 -11.90 6.52
CA LEU A 203 7.41 -10.92 5.65
C LEU A 203 7.38 -11.32 4.18
N ILE A 204 7.49 -12.63 3.88
CA ILE A 204 7.28 -13.15 2.52
C ILE A 204 5.85 -12.87 2.08
N GLN A 205 4.85 -13.17 2.93
CA GLN A 205 3.45 -12.87 2.64
C GLN A 205 3.23 -11.37 2.40
N CYS A 206 3.76 -10.51 3.27
CA CYS A 206 3.66 -9.06 3.10
C CYS A 206 4.35 -8.60 1.80
N SER A 207 5.46 -9.23 1.41
CA SER A 207 6.14 -8.92 0.16
C SER A 207 5.31 -9.25 -1.06
N GLU A 208 4.64 -10.40 -1.08
CA GLU A 208 3.79 -10.81 -2.21
C GLU A 208 2.52 -9.97 -2.29
N GLN A 209 1.86 -9.69 -1.15
CA GLN A 209 0.71 -8.79 -1.09
C GLN A 209 1.05 -7.40 -1.62
N ARG A 210 2.25 -6.88 -1.31
CA ARG A 210 2.71 -5.58 -1.80
C ARG A 210 2.96 -5.55 -3.30
N LEU A 211 3.40 -6.66 -3.90
CA LEU A 211 3.56 -6.77 -5.35
C LEU A 211 2.20 -6.74 -6.05
N ALA A 212 1.23 -7.50 -5.53
CA ALA A 212 -0.13 -7.54 -6.05
C ALA A 212 -0.87 -6.20 -5.85
N TYR A 213 -0.68 -5.56 -4.69
CA TYR A 213 -1.38 -4.33 -4.29
C TYR A 213 -0.38 -3.22 -3.92
N PRO A 214 0.20 -2.53 -4.91
CA PRO A 214 1.15 -1.45 -4.64
C PRO A 214 0.60 -0.29 -3.82
N LEU A 215 -0.73 -0.12 -3.83
CA LEU A 215 -1.43 0.90 -3.06
C LEU A 215 -1.23 0.74 -1.54
N LEU A 216 -0.80 -0.45 -1.08
CA LEU A 216 -0.41 -0.71 0.31
C LEU A 216 0.70 0.22 0.82
N ASP A 217 1.50 0.82 -0.06
CA ASP A 217 2.55 1.76 0.33
C ASP A 217 1.98 3.08 0.92
N LEU A 218 0.73 3.43 0.61
CA LEU A 218 0.03 4.60 1.16
C LEU A 218 -0.64 4.35 2.52
N PHE A 219 -0.58 3.12 3.04
CA PHE A 219 -1.13 2.79 4.36
C PHE A 219 -0.10 3.09 5.46
N TYR A 220 0.03 4.37 5.77
CA TYR A 220 0.88 4.86 6.86
C TYR A 220 0.25 4.58 8.23
N CYS A 221 1.09 4.33 9.23
CA CYS A 221 0.67 4.15 10.63
C CYS A 221 1.00 5.38 11.47
N THR A 222 0.26 5.63 12.56
CA THR A 222 0.54 6.71 13.52
C THR A 222 1.72 6.40 14.43
N GLY A 223 1.74 5.23 15.05
CA GLY A 223 2.80 4.80 15.97
C GLY A 223 3.92 4.01 15.30
N SER A 224 5.15 4.18 15.81
CA SER A 224 6.38 3.48 15.38
C SER A 224 6.25 1.97 15.51
N ARG A 225 5.62 1.49 16.59
CA ARG A 225 5.34 0.06 16.86
C ARG A 225 4.54 -0.66 15.76
N PHE A 226 3.80 0.11 14.96
CA PHE A 226 2.95 -0.40 13.88
C PHE A 226 3.54 -0.18 12.49
N SER A 227 4.67 0.52 12.39
CA SER A 227 5.37 0.81 11.14
C SER A 227 6.33 -0.32 10.80
N LEU A 228 6.02 -1.08 9.75
CA LEU A 228 6.86 -2.21 9.33
C LEU A 228 8.30 -1.77 9.01
N GLY A 229 8.48 -0.61 8.39
CA GLY A 229 9.80 -0.08 8.07
C GLY A 229 10.65 0.19 9.31
N VAL A 230 10.08 0.82 10.34
CA VAL A 230 10.77 1.06 11.62
C VAL A 230 11.10 -0.26 12.30
N GLN A 231 10.12 -1.18 12.39
CA GLN A 231 10.31 -2.45 13.09
C GLN A 231 11.29 -3.38 12.36
N LEU A 232 11.28 -3.41 11.02
CA LEU A 232 12.31 -4.09 10.24
C LEU A 232 13.68 -3.43 10.41
N GLY A 233 13.74 -2.10 10.54
CA GLY A 233 14.97 -1.38 10.89
C GLY A 233 15.54 -1.84 12.23
N ARG A 234 14.68 -1.91 13.26
CA ARG A 234 15.05 -2.38 14.61
C ARG A 234 15.57 -3.80 14.59
N LEU A 235 14.82 -4.69 13.94
CA LEU A 235 15.21 -6.09 13.81
C LEU A 235 16.51 -6.24 13.02
N ASP A 236 16.68 -5.50 11.93
CA ASP A 236 17.88 -5.62 11.11
C ASP A 236 19.14 -5.11 11.81
N GLU A 237 19.03 -4.04 12.60
CA GLU A 237 20.11 -3.56 13.46
C GLU A 237 20.42 -4.57 14.58
N ALA A 238 19.39 -5.14 15.22
CA ALA A 238 19.57 -6.19 16.22
C ALA A 238 20.31 -7.41 15.65
N LEU A 239 19.90 -7.90 14.47
CA LEU A 239 20.58 -9.00 13.79
C LEU A 239 22.00 -8.61 13.35
N SER A 240 22.25 -7.35 13.04
CA SER A 240 23.59 -6.85 12.69
C SER A 240 24.51 -6.82 13.92
N LEU A 241 23.99 -6.41 15.08
CA LEU A 241 24.69 -6.50 16.35
C LEU A 241 25.00 -7.96 16.73
N LEU A 242 24.03 -8.88 16.61
CA LEU A 242 24.22 -10.31 16.92
C LEU A 242 25.26 -11.00 16.00
N THR A 243 25.31 -10.63 14.72
CA THR A 243 26.18 -11.29 13.74
C THR A 243 27.56 -10.65 13.61
N LYS A 244 27.68 -9.33 13.81
CA LYS A 244 28.90 -8.56 13.55
C LYS A 244 29.35 -7.69 14.74
N GLY A 245 28.44 -7.28 15.61
CA GLY A 245 28.71 -6.41 16.77
C GLY A 245 29.23 -7.12 18.02
N LEU A 246 29.12 -8.45 18.09
CA LEU A 246 29.67 -9.28 19.17
C LEU A 246 31.11 -9.74 18.87
N GLN A 247 31.86 -10.02 19.94
CA GLN A 247 33.17 -10.68 19.85
C GLN A 247 33.07 -12.02 19.09
N THR A 248 34.12 -12.41 18.37
CA THR A 248 34.10 -13.52 17.40
C THR A 248 33.56 -14.83 17.96
N ASN A 249 33.86 -15.14 19.23
CA ASN A 249 33.44 -16.39 19.89
C ASN A 249 31.95 -16.43 20.27
N TYR A 250 31.26 -15.28 20.24
CA TYR A 250 29.88 -15.12 20.69
C TYR A 250 28.92 -14.69 19.58
N ARG A 251 29.39 -14.66 18.33
CA ARG A 251 28.55 -14.31 17.17
C ARG A 251 27.44 -15.33 16.99
N TRP A 252 26.23 -14.84 16.76
CA TRP A 252 25.07 -15.68 16.54
C TRP A 252 24.74 -15.76 15.05
N THR A 253 25.24 -16.79 14.40
CA THR A 253 25.06 -17.06 12.97
C THR A 253 24.36 -18.41 12.78
N SER A 254 23.11 -18.50 13.22
CA SER A 254 22.28 -19.68 12.94
C SER A 254 21.64 -19.57 11.55
N PHE A 255 21.20 -20.71 11.01
CA PHE A 255 20.48 -20.76 9.74
C PHE A 255 19.25 -19.84 9.74
N THR A 256 18.51 -19.78 10.86
CA THR A 256 17.33 -18.93 11.03
C THR A 256 17.66 -17.45 10.92
N VAL A 257 18.76 -17.01 11.53
CA VAL A 257 19.25 -15.63 11.47
C VAL A 257 19.65 -15.26 10.03
N GLU A 258 20.42 -16.11 9.37
CA GLU A 258 20.84 -15.87 7.99
C GLU A 258 19.66 -15.84 7.01
N ASN A 259 18.72 -16.78 7.16
CA ASN A 259 17.51 -16.84 6.34
C ASN A 259 16.68 -15.56 6.52
N THR A 260 16.45 -15.12 7.76
CA THR A 260 15.72 -13.88 8.05
C THR A 260 16.39 -12.67 7.42
N ARG A 261 17.72 -12.56 7.54
CA ARG A 261 18.47 -11.47 6.89
C ARG A 261 18.34 -11.48 5.37
N LYS A 262 18.35 -12.67 4.73
CA LYS A 262 18.11 -12.83 3.29
C LYS A 262 16.69 -12.40 2.91
N VAL A 263 15.67 -12.82 3.63
CA VAL A 263 14.26 -12.42 3.39
C VAL A 263 14.11 -10.90 3.48
N ILE A 264 14.67 -10.27 4.52
CA ILE A 264 14.69 -8.80 4.64
C ILE A 264 15.39 -8.15 3.43
N SER A 265 16.50 -8.73 2.97
CA SER A 265 17.22 -8.22 1.78
C SER A 265 16.35 -8.26 0.53
N HIS A 266 15.62 -9.35 0.32
CA HIS A 266 14.70 -9.49 -0.82
C HIS A 266 13.53 -8.52 -0.73
N TYR A 267 12.98 -8.33 0.48
CA TYR A 267 11.95 -7.32 0.72
C TYR A 267 12.46 -5.92 0.37
N LEU A 268 13.66 -5.54 0.82
CA LEU A 268 14.29 -4.25 0.51
C LEU A 268 14.54 -4.08 -0.99
N TYR A 269 15.06 -5.09 -1.67
CA TYR A 269 15.32 -5.03 -3.11
C TYR A 269 14.03 -4.76 -3.92
N ARG A 270 12.93 -5.45 -3.57
CA ARG A 270 11.61 -5.20 -4.18
C ARG A 270 11.07 -3.80 -3.84
N SER A 271 11.37 -3.32 -2.64
CA SER A 271 10.98 -2.01 -2.13
C SER A 271 11.66 -0.84 -2.86
N GLU A 272 12.90 -1.01 -3.29
CA GLU A 272 13.72 0.05 -3.89
C GLU A 272 13.34 0.41 -5.32
N LYS A 273 12.94 -0.58 -6.14
CA LYS A 273 12.58 -0.36 -7.56
C LYS A 273 11.45 0.66 -7.76
N ARG A 274 10.73 1.02 -6.69
CA ARG A 274 9.55 1.89 -6.71
C ARG A 274 9.70 3.16 -5.86
N SER A 275 10.86 3.39 -5.24
CA SER A 275 11.05 4.52 -4.33
C SER A 275 11.48 5.79 -5.06
N ASN A 276 10.75 6.88 -4.88
CA ASN A 276 11.11 8.22 -5.35
C ASN A 276 11.96 9.01 -4.33
N ILE A 277 12.47 8.35 -3.29
CA ILE A 277 13.27 9.03 -2.27
C ILE A 277 14.68 9.24 -2.81
N GLY A 278 15.17 10.47 -2.67
CA GLY A 278 16.54 10.84 -3.04
C GLY A 278 17.61 10.07 -2.25
N HIS A 279 18.86 10.46 -2.44
CA HIS A 279 19.96 9.88 -1.68
C HIS A 279 19.76 10.09 -0.18
N VAL A 280 19.79 8.99 0.57
CA VAL A 280 19.76 8.99 2.02
C VAL A 280 21.15 8.59 2.51
N GLY A 281 21.67 9.33 3.50
CA GLY A 281 22.96 9.03 4.13
C GLY A 281 22.96 7.72 4.92
N VAL A 282 24.16 7.28 5.29
CA VAL A 282 24.32 6.13 6.20
C VAL A 282 23.74 6.51 7.56
N PRO A 283 22.86 5.68 8.16
CA PRO A 283 22.33 5.97 9.48
C PRO A 283 23.43 5.92 10.57
N PRO A 284 23.25 6.64 11.69
CA PRO A 284 24.15 6.58 12.85
C PRO A 284 24.35 5.15 13.33
N LEU A 285 25.51 4.82 13.89
CA LEU A 285 25.75 3.49 14.48
C LEU A 285 24.77 3.20 15.61
N PRO A 286 24.36 1.93 15.81
CA PRO A 286 23.45 1.57 16.88
C PRO A 286 24.01 1.94 18.25
N ALA A 287 23.17 2.44 19.14
CA ALA A 287 23.61 2.72 20.50
C ALA A 287 24.02 1.41 21.19
N ILE A 288 25.11 1.41 21.96
CA ILE A 288 25.59 0.21 22.68
C ILE A 288 25.58 0.37 24.20
N GLY A 289 25.13 1.52 24.71
CA GLY A 289 25.13 1.82 26.14
C GLY A 289 24.40 0.75 26.98
N LEU A 290 23.21 0.33 26.54
CA LEU A 290 22.44 -0.72 27.21
C LEU A 290 23.19 -2.06 27.23
N LEU A 291 23.73 -2.48 26.09
CA LEU A 291 24.46 -3.75 25.97
C LEU A 291 25.75 -3.77 26.80
N LYS A 292 26.48 -2.64 26.85
CA LYS A 292 27.63 -2.44 27.73
C LYS A 292 27.23 -2.57 29.20
N SER A 293 26.13 -1.94 29.61
CA SER A 293 25.64 -2.00 31.00
C SER A 293 25.23 -3.41 31.44
N LYS A 294 24.88 -4.28 30.49
CA LYS A 294 24.47 -5.68 30.70
C LYS A 294 25.60 -6.69 30.49
N ASN A 295 26.85 -6.24 30.34
CA ASN A 295 28.03 -7.08 30.13
C ASN A 295 27.91 -8.04 28.93
N VAL A 296 27.23 -7.61 27.86
CA VAL A 296 27.20 -8.35 26.59
C VAL A 296 28.58 -8.24 25.92
N PRO A 297 29.17 -9.33 25.40
CA PRO A 297 30.52 -9.33 24.83
C PRO A 297 30.57 -8.63 23.46
N LEU A 298 30.67 -7.31 23.49
CA LEU A 298 30.72 -6.44 22.31
C LEU A 298 32.14 -6.37 21.71
N LEU A 299 32.20 -6.14 20.40
CA LEU A 299 33.45 -5.83 19.69
C LEU A 299 33.91 -4.40 19.99
N ASP A 300 35.22 -4.20 20.20
CA ASP A 300 35.79 -2.89 20.54
C ASP A 300 35.67 -1.86 19.40
N HIS A 301 35.93 -2.28 18.15
CA HIS A 301 35.86 -1.43 16.95
C HIS A 301 34.62 -1.78 16.11
N GLN A 302 33.45 -1.28 16.52
CA GLN A 302 32.20 -1.54 15.79
C GLN A 302 32.15 -0.88 14.40
N GLU A 303 32.87 0.23 14.21
CA GLU A 303 32.92 0.98 12.95
C GLU A 303 33.33 0.09 11.77
N ASP A 304 34.44 -0.66 11.91
CA ASP A 304 34.96 -1.54 10.86
C ASP A 304 33.99 -2.67 10.51
N ALA A 305 33.33 -3.23 11.51
CA ALA A 305 32.35 -4.30 11.34
C ALA A 305 31.09 -3.80 10.60
N PHE A 306 30.67 -2.56 10.86
CA PHE A 306 29.48 -1.95 10.27
C PHE A 306 29.74 -1.32 8.90
N GLU A 307 30.99 -1.03 8.52
CA GLU A 307 31.31 -0.55 7.16
C GLU A 307 30.92 -1.60 6.10
N GLN A 308 31.09 -2.89 6.40
CA GLN A 308 30.61 -3.98 5.52
C GLN A 308 29.08 -3.99 5.33
N LEU A 309 28.34 -3.39 6.25
CA LEU A 309 26.88 -3.34 6.26
C LEU A 309 26.32 -2.02 5.70
N LYS A 310 27.18 -1.06 5.37
CA LYS A 310 26.80 0.29 4.92
C LYS A 310 25.70 0.31 3.86
N ASN A 311 25.86 -0.46 2.79
CA ASN A 311 24.88 -0.53 1.71
C ASN A 311 23.52 -1.01 2.22
N ARG A 312 23.49 -2.07 3.03
CA ARG A 312 22.26 -2.60 3.63
C ARG A 312 21.57 -1.57 4.51
N ARG A 313 22.33 -0.89 5.36
CA ARG A 313 21.83 0.13 6.29
C ARG A 313 21.25 1.34 5.54
N VAL A 314 21.86 1.77 4.45
CA VAL A 314 21.30 2.82 3.57
C VAL A 314 19.97 2.40 2.96
N ARG A 315 19.84 1.14 2.49
CA ARG A 315 18.56 0.63 1.96
C ARG A 315 17.47 0.60 3.02
N MET A 316 17.82 0.18 4.24
CA MET A 316 16.90 0.18 5.38
C MET A 316 16.49 1.61 5.75
N HIS A 317 17.44 2.54 5.79
CA HIS A 317 17.16 3.95 6.05
C HIS A 317 16.20 4.54 5.02
N ARG A 318 16.36 4.21 3.73
CA ARG A 318 15.40 4.61 2.68
C ARG A 318 14.00 4.04 2.93
N LEU A 319 13.87 2.80 3.40
CA LEU A 319 12.58 2.20 3.75
C LEU A 319 11.89 2.97 4.89
N VAL A 320 12.63 3.27 5.96
CA VAL A 320 12.13 4.03 7.12
C VAL A 320 11.66 5.43 6.69
N ARG A 321 12.48 6.14 5.90
CA ARG A 321 12.13 7.46 5.34
C ARG A 321 10.87 7.41 4.48
N ARG A 322 10.66 6.34 3.72
CA ARG A 322 9.44 6.19 2.90
C ARG A 322 8.18 6.08 3.71
N GLU A 323 8.25 5.49 4.89
CA GLU A 323 7.10 5.41 5.80
C GLU A 323 6.89 6.72 6.60
N GLY A 324 7.63 7.78 6.27
CA GLY A 324 7.54 9.08 6.92
C GLY A 324 8.15 9.10 8.32
N TRP A 325 9.17 8.28 8.57
CA TRP A 325 9.91 8.25 9.84
C TRP A 325 11.35 8.69 9.66
N GLU A 326 11.92 9.27 10.72
CA GLU A 326 13.36 9.48 10.85
C GLU A 326 14.04 8.23 11.42
N TRP A 327 15.34 8.09 11.19
CA TRP A 327 16.11 6.97 11.73
C TRP A 327 16.12 6.95 13.27
N SER A 328 15.94 8.09 13.93
CA SER A 328 15.86 8.13 15.39
C SER A 328 14.76 7.23 15.95
N ALA A 329 13.65 7.05 15.23
CA ALA A 329 12.57 6.14 15.61
C ALA A 329 13.01 4.66 15.67
N VAL A 330 14.09 4.29 14.98
CA VAL A 330 14.68 2.94 15.08
C VAL A 330 15.42 2.78 16.41
N GLU A 331 16.13 3.81 16.87
CA GLU A 331 16.94 3.75 18.10
C GLU A 331 16.16 4.09 19.37
N ASP A 332 15.16 4.97 19.28
CA ASP A 332 14.37 5.43 20.43
C ASP A 332 13.52 4.27 20.99
N GLU A 333 13.64 4.04 22.31
CA GLU A 333 12.66 3.23 23.04
C GLU A 333 11.30 3.92 22.94
N ASP A 334 10.28 3.19 22.49
CA ASP A 334 8.92 3.72 22.31
C ASP A 334 8.37 4.27 23.65
N ARG A 335 8.55 5.57 23.90
CA ARG A 335 7.98 6.31 25.05
C ARG A 335 6.51 6.68 24.86
N GLU A 336 5.75 5.85 24.17
CA GLU A 336 4.30 6.02 24.10
C GLU A 336 3.68 5.12 25.18
N THR A 337 3.39 5.74 26.32
CA THR A 337 2.53 5.22 27.39
C THR A 337 1.25 4.64 26.79
N LEU A 338 0.96 3.38 27.13
CA LEU A 338 -0.28 2.67 26.78
C LEU A 338 -1.53 3.44 27.22
#